data_AF-A0A372RK40-F1
#
_entry.id   AF-A0A372RK40-F1
#
_cell.length_a   1.000
_cell.length_b   1.000
_cell.length_c   1.000
_cell.angle_alpha   90.00
_cell.angle_beta   90.00
_cell.angle_gamma   90.00
#
_symmetry.space_group_name_H-M   'P 1'
#
loop_
_entity.id
_entity.type
_entity.pdbx_description
1 polymer ?
#
loop_
_entity_poly.entity_id
_entity_poly.type
_entity_poly.pdbx_seq_one_letter_code
_entity_poly.pdbx_strand_id
1 'polypeptide(L)'
;MPSNVTKKQRSIDWMISCNNLTPIEFFRFIQPIRKTRAIENYGKFLEQAIGLCKDPDKVSKLENVKKTSNCDSDWNTWLIEKRATNTEIHRELNSVVSNTGQMMEYQVMGYHSQYQKSDMA
;
A
#
# COMPACT_ATOMS: atom_id res chain seq x y z
N MET A 1 15.24 10.48 -22.66
CA MET A 1 14.13 10.80 -21.73
C MET A 1 13.60 9.50 -21.16
N PRO A 2 13.40 9.35 -19.83
CA PRO A 2 12.76 8.14 -19.32
C PRO A 2 11.35 8.08 -19.88
N SER A 3 10.99 6.96 -20.49
CA SER A 3 9.68 6.79 -21.12
C SER A 3 8.58 6.99 -20.06
N ASN A 4 7.54 7.73 -20.43
CA ASN A 4 6.29 7.79 -19.66
C ASN A 4 5.62 6.41 -19.72
N VAL A 5 6.14 5.45 -18.95
CA VAL A 5 5.54 4.13 -18.80
C VAL A 5 4.19 4.35 -18.13
N THR A 6 3.12 4.19 -18.90
CA THR A 6 1.75 4.34 -18.39
C THR A 6 1.54 3.36 -17.23
N LYS A 7 0.66 3.71 -16.27
CA LYS A 7 0.32 2.80 -15.14
C LYS A 7 -0.07 1.40 -15.63
N LYS A 8 -0.71 1.32 -16.80
CA LYS A 8 -1.04 0.06 -17.48
C LYS A 8 0.21 -0.75 -17.83
N GLN A 9 1.16 -0.15 -18.54
CA GLN A 9 2.37 -0.86 -18.97
C GLN A 9 3.18 -1.33 -17.77
N ARG A 10 3.30 -0.48 -16.74
CA ARG A 10 3.96 -0.86 -15.48
C ARG A 10 3.33 -2.09 -14.83
N SER A 11 2.00 -2.21 -14.85
CA SER A 11 1.31 -3.39 -14.31
C SER A 11 1.56 -4.66 -15.14
N ILE A 12 1.63 -4.53 -16.46
CA ILE A 12 1.93 -5.66 -17.36
C ILE A 12 3.38 -6.11 -17.16
N ASP A 13 4.33 -5.18 -17.13
CA ASP A 13 5.75 -5.47 -16.90
C ASP A 13 5.96 -6.12 -15.53
N TRP A 14 5.22 -5.65 -14.51
CA TRP A 14 5.20 -6.29 -13.19
C TRP A 14 4.73 -7.74 -13.27
N MET A 15 3.65 -8.04 -13.99
CA MET A 15 3.17 -9.43 -14.14
C MET A 15 4.15 -10.33 -14.90
N ILE A 16 4.93 -9.80 -15.84
CA ILE A 16 5.93 -10.60 -16.57
C ILE A 16 7.19 -10.86 -15.72
N SER A 17 7.51 -9.93 -14.81
CA SER A 17 8.71 -9.98 -13.97
C SER A 17 8.48 -10.59 -12.58
N CYS A 18 7.25 -10.62 -12.08
CA CYS A 18 6.95 -11.07 -10.73
C CYS A 18 7.00 -12.61 -10.61
N ASN A 19 7.61 -13.08 -9.52
CA ASN A 19 7.69 -14.51 -9.20
C ASN A 19 6.41 -15.05 -8.56
N ASN A 20 5.66 -14.21 -7.84
CA ASN A 20 4.41 -14.57 -7.17
C ASN A 20 3.26 -13.76 -7.76
N LEU A 21 2.49 -14.40 -8.65
CA LEU A 21 1.50 -13.73 -9.49
C LEU A 21 0.10 -13.71 -8.89
N THR A 22 -0.06 -13.98 -7.60
CA THR A 22 -1.37 -14.02 -6.97
C THR A 22 -2.07 -12.66 -7.01
N PRO A 23 -3.41 -12.63 -7.10
CA PRO A 23 -4.19 -11.39 -7.03
C PRO A 23 -3.83 -10.51 -5.83
N ILE A 24 -3.56 -11.11 -4.65
CA ILE A 24 -3.17 -10.36 -3.45
C ILE A 24 -1.88 -9.55 -3.64
N GLU A 25 -0.83 -10.15 -4.23
CA GLU A 25 0.42 -9.42 -4.49
C GLU A 25 0.21 -8.29 -5.50
N PHE A 26 -0.64 -8.54 -6.49
CA PHE A 26 -1.01 -7.50 -7.44
C PHE A 26 -1.78 -6.34 -6.77
N PHE A 27 -2.69 -6.62 -5.84
CA PHE A 27 -3.42 -5.59 -5.09
C PHE A 27 -2.49 -4.80 -4.17
N ARG A 28 -1.51 -5.44 -3.54
CA ARG A 28 -0.45 -4.74 -2.79
C ARG A 28 0.35 -3.81 -3.69
N PHE A 29 0.65 -4.24 -4.92
CA PHE A 29 1.39 -3.45 -5.89
C PHE A 29 0.61 -2.21 -6.40
N ILE A 30 -0.65 -2.37 -6.80
CA ILE A 30 -1.43 -1.25 -7.39
C ILE A 30 -2.19 -0.41 -6.37
N GLN A 31 -2.30 -0.88 -5.12
CA GLN A 31 -3.05 -0.26 -4.03
C GLN A 31 -4.44 0.25 -4.45
N PRO A 32 -5.34 -0.65 -4.88
CA PRO A 32 -6.62 -0.26 -5.46
C PRO A 32 -7.56 0.40 -4.43
N ILE A 33 -8.61 1.05 -4.92
CA ILE A 33 -9.67 1.63 -4.07
C ILE A 33 -10.95 0.79 -4.15
N ARG A 34 -11.33 0.32 -5.35
CA ARG A 34 -12.58 -0.39 -5.60
C ARG A 34 -12.31 -1.84 -6.03
N LYS A 35 -13.01 -2.79 -5.41
CA LYS A 35 -12.90 -4.23 -5.65
C LYS A 35 -13.07 -4.59 -7.13
N THR A 36 -14.21 -4.24 -7.71
CA THR A 36 -14.57 -4.59 -9.08
C THR A 36 -13.47 -4.19 -10.07
N ARG A 37 -13.01 -2.93 -9.97
CA ARG A 37 -11.95 -2.41 -10.83
C ARG A 37 -10.60 -3.11 -10.62
N ALA A 38 -10.28 -3.51 -9.39
CA ALA A 38 -9.06 -4.25 -9.10
C ALA A 38 -9.07 -5.62 -9.77
N ILE A 39 -10.17 -6.35 -9.64
CA ILE A 39 -10.34 -7.69 -10.22
C ILE A 39 -10.34 -7.62 -11.75
N GLU A 40 -11.10 -6.68 -12.32
CA GLU A 40 -11.11 -6.43 -13.77
C GLU A 40 -9.71 -6.09 -14.32
N ASN A 41 -8.98 -5.21 -13.63
CA ASN A 41 -7.63 -4.84 -14.03
C ASN A 41 -6.66 -6.03 -13.93
N TYR A 42 -6.76 -6.82 -12.87
CA TYR A 42 -5.93 -8.01 -12.70
C TYR A 42 -6.14 -8.98 -13.86
N GLY A 43 -7.38 -9.37 -14.15
CA GLY A 43 -7.68 -10.27 -15.27
C GLY A 43 -7.23 -9.68 -16.62
N LYS A 44 -7.51 -8.40 -16.86
CA LYS A 44 -7.14 -7.71 -18.11
C LYS A 44 -5.63 -7.62 -18.32
N PHE A 45 -4.85 -7.35 -17.28
CA PHE A 45 -3.40 -7.24 -17.41
C PHE A 45 -2.75 -8.62 -17.45
N LEU A 46 -3.31 -9.61 -16.76
CA LEU A 46 -2.86 -10.99 -16.83
C LEU A 46 -3.00 -11.55 -18.25
N GLU A 47 -4.12 -11.27 -18.92
CA GLU A 47 -4.33 -11.64 -20.32
C GLU A 47 -3.26 -11.04 -21.25
N GLN A 48 -2.96 -9.76 -21.05
CA GLN A 48 -1.96 -9.06 -21.84
C GLN A 48 -0.55 -9.57 -21.54
N ALA A 49 -0.25 -9.89 -20.28
CA ALA A 49 1.03 -10.46 -19.89
C ALA A 49 1.25 -11.84 -20.55
N ILE A 50 0.21 -12.68 -20.60
CA ILE A 50 0.23 -13.97 -21.30
C ILE A 50 0.57 -13.76 -22.78
N GLY A 51 -0.12 -12.83 -23.45
CA GLY A 51 0.10 -12.56 -24.89
C GLY A 51 1.43 -11.90 -25.23
N LEU A 52 2.08 -11.21 -24.28
CA LEU A 52 3.32 -10.47 -24.49
C LEU A 52 4.57 -11.21 -23.98
N CYS A 53 4.41 -12.17 -23.08
CA CYS A 53 5.53 -12.92 -22.51
C CYS A 53 6.11 -13.89 -23.54
N LYS A 54 7.43 -13.82 -23.75
CA LYS A 54 8.16 -14.67 -24.71
C LYS A 54 8.72 -15.95 -24.08
N ASP A 55 8.71 -16.04 -22.75
CA ASP A 55 9.23 -17.16 -21.98
C ASP A 55 8.11 -18.20 -21.75
N PRO A 56 8.20 -19.41 -22.35
CA PRO A 56 7.16 -20.43 -22.27
C PRO A 56 6.86 -20.92 -20.85
N ASP A 57 7.87 -20.98 -19.98
CA ASP A 57 7.69 -21.43 -18.60
C ASP A 57 6.90 -20.39 -17.81
N LYS A 58 7.19 -19.10 -18.04
CA LYS A 58 6.42 -18.00 -17.45
C LYS A 58 5.00 -17.92 -17.99
N VAL A 59 4.81 -18.12 -19.29
CA VAL A 59 3.46 -18.19 -19.89
C VAL A 59 2.64 -19.28 -19.21
N SER A 60 3.22 -20.47 -19.04
CA SER A 60 2.55 -21.59 -18.35
C SER A 60 2.17 -21.25 -16.91
N LYS A 61 3.03 -20.53 -16.18
CA LYS A 61 2.73 -20.03 -14.83
C LYS A 61 1.60 -19.01 -14.82
N LEU A 62 1.63 -18.04 -15.74
CA LEU A 62 0.58 -17.02 -15.89
C LEU A 62 -0.77 -17.66 -16.21
N GLU A 63 -0.81 -18.64 -17.11
CA GLU A 63 -2.03 -19.39 -17.42
C GLU A 63 -2.55 -20.21 -16.24
N ASN A 64 -1.65 -20.87 -15.50
CA ASN A 64 -2.04 -21.63 -14.32
C ASN A 64 -2.70 -20.72 -13.29
N VAL A 65 -2.07 -19.58 -13.00
CA VAL A 65 -2.61 -18.61 -12.05
C VAL A 65 -3.95 -18.06 -12.54
N LYS A 66 -4.11 -17.77 -13.83
CA LYS A 66 -5.41 -17.35 -14.41
C LYS A 66 -6.53 -18.34 -14.11
N LYS A 67 -6.23 -19.65 -14.09
CA LYS A 67 -7.21 -20.72 -13.83
C LYS A 67 -7.47 -20.92 -12.34
N THR A 68 -6.45 -20.77 -11.49
CA THR A 68 -6.54 -21.11 -10.06
C THR A 68 -6.79 -19.91 -9.16
N SER A 69 -6.65 -18.68 -9.66
CA SER A 69 -6.74 -17.47 -8.83
C SER A 69 -8.15 -17.24 -8.27
N ASN A 70 -8.23 -17.03 -6.96
CA ASN A 70 -9.47 -16.64 -6.28
C ASN A 70 -9.40 -15.16 -5.87
N CYS A 71 -9.74 -14.29 -6.81
CA CYS A 71 -9.64 -12.84 -6.65
C CYS A 71 -10.51 -12.30 -5.50
N ASP A 72 -11.63 -12.95 -5.19
CA ASP A 72 -12.53 -12.53 -4.11
C ASP A 72 -11.93 -12.80 -2.73
N SER A 73 -11.35 -13.99 -2.54
CA SER A 73 -10.67 -14.36 -1.31
C SER A 73 -9.44 -13.47 -1.08
N ASP A 74 -8.61 -13.30 -2.11
CA ASP A 74 -7.42 -12.45 -2.04
C ASP A 74 -7.74 -10.97 -1.78
N TRP A 75 -8.86 -10.47 -2.33
CA TRP A 75 -9.33 -9.12 -2.05
C TRP A 75 -9.68 -8.94 -0.56
N ASN A 76 -10.36 -9.93 0.03
CA ASN A 76 -10.74 -9.87 1.44
C ASN A 76 -9.50 -9.88 2.34
N THR A 77 -8.52 -10.72 2.03
CA THR A 77 -7.23 -10.76 2.74
C THR A 77 -6.51 -9.41 2.63
N TRP A 78 -6.38 -8.87 1.43
CA TRP A 78 -5.75 -7.56 1.21
C TRP A 78 -6.49 -6.43 1.96
N LEU A 79 -7.82 -6.48 2.05
CA LEU A 79 -8.60 -5.48 2.78
C LEU A 79 -8.34 -5.53 4.29
N ILE A 80 -8.13 -6.72 4.85
CA ILE A 80 -7.73 -6.89 6.25
C ILE A 80 -6.35 -6.29 6.48
N GLU A 81 -5.37 -6.60 5.62
CA GLU A 81 -4.01 -6.05 5.69
C GLU A 81 -4.01 -4.51 5.62
N LYS A 82 -4.78 -3.96 4.67
CA LYS A 82 -4.92 -2.52 4.50
C LYS A 82 -5.52 -1.85 5.73
N ARG A 83 -6.55 -2.46 6.34
CA ARG A 83 -7.17 -1.92 7.56
C ARG A 83 -6.21 -1.98 8.74
N ALA A 84 -5.50 -3.09 8.93
CA ALA A 84 -4.51 -3.23 10.01
C ALA A 84 -3.42 -2.15 9.89
N THR A 85 -2.92 -1.93 8.67
CA THR A 85 -1.93 -0.87 8.38
C THR A 85 -2.47 0.52 8.72
N ASN A 86 -3.72 0.83 8.31
CA ASN A 86 -4.34 2.11 8.63
C ASN A 86 -4.52 2.30 10.14
N THR A 87 -4.93 1.27 10.87
CA THR A 87 -5.09 1.33 12.34
C THR A 87 -3.75 1.64 13.01
N GLU A 88 -2.67 0.99 12.59
CA GLU A 88 -1.34 1.25 13.15
C GLU A 88 -0.87 2.68 12.84
N ILE A 89 -1.04 3.15 11.60
CA ILE A 89 -0.74 4.54 11.23
C ILE A 89 -1.53 5.53 12.10
N HIS A 90 -2.81 5.27 12.34
CA HIS A 90 -3.62 6.13 13.21
C HIS A 90 -3.14 6.09 14.66
N ARG A 91 -2.71 4.94 15.16
CA ARG A 91 -2.15 4.78 16.52
C ARG A 91 -0.85 5.59 16.66
N GLU A 92 0.07 5.44 15.72
CA GLU A 92 1.34 6.18 15.71
C GLU A 92 1.08 7.69 15.64
N LEU A 93 0.19 8.12 14.75
CA LEU A 93 -0.15 9.54 14.59
C LEU A 93 -0.74 10.12 15.88
N ASN A 94 -1.66 9.40 16.53
CA ASN A 94 -2.21 9.83 17.82
C ASN A 94 -1.12 9.92 18.90
N SER A 95 -0.17 8.98 18.95
CA SER A 95 0.96 9.03 19.89
C SER A 95 1.84 10.26 19.65
N VAL A 96 2.15 10.59 18.40
CA VAL A 96 2.94 11.78 18.05
C VAL A 96 2.22 13.06 18.46
N VAL A 97 0.91 13.15 18.21
CA VAL A 97 0.08 14.30 18.60
C VAL A 97 0.02 14.46 20.13
N SER A 98 -0.15 13.36 20.88
CA SER A 98 -0.12 13.41 22.34
C SER A 98 1.24 13.85 22.90
N ASN A 99 2.33 13.32 22.35
CA ASN A 99 3.68 13.68 22.80
C ASN A 99 4.00 15.16 22.52
N THR A 100 3.60 15.67 21.36
CA THR A 100 3.80 17.09 21.01
C THR A 100 2.93 18.02 21.88
N GLY A 101 1.69 17.63 22.19
CA GLY A 101 0.84 18.36 23.14
C GLY A 101 1.47 18.45 24.54
N GLN A 102 1.98 17.33 25.06
CA GLN A 102 2.68 17.29 26.35
C GLN A 102 3.94 18.16 26.36
N MET A 103 4.76 18.10 25.30
CA MET A 103 5.96 18.95 25.21
C MET A 103 5.63 20.44 25.24
N MET A 104 4.57 20.88 24.55
CA MET A 104 4.14 22.27 24.59
C MET A 104 3.66 22.68 25.99
N GLU A 105 2.93 21.81 26.68
CA GLU A 105 2.46 22.05 28.06
C GLU A 105 3.63 22.18 29.05
N TYR A 106 4.64 21.30 28.98
CA TYR A 106 5.86 21.42 29.78
C TYR A 106 6.64 22.70 29.48
N GLN A 107 6.71 23.12 28.22
CA GLN A 107 7.38 24.37 27.84
C GLN A 107 6.64 25.58 28.41
N VAL A 108 5.31 25.62 28.29
CA VAL A 108 4.48 26.70 28.85
C VAL A 108 4.61 26.78 30.37
N MET A 109 4.57 25.65 31.09
CA MET A 109 4.78 25.63 32.54
C MET A 109 6.21 26.03 32.93
N GLY A 110 7.21 25.61 32.16
CA GLY A 110 8.60 26.01 32.34
C GLY A 110 8.80 27.52 32.20
N TYR A 111 8.17 28.14 31.20
CA TYR A 111 8.16 29.60 31.04
C TYR A 111 7.43 30.29 32.21
N HIS A 112 6.25 29.80 32.61
CA HIS A 112 5.47 30.42 33.69
C HIS A 112 6.21 30.40 35.05
N SER A 113 6.99 29.35 35.32
CA SER A 113 7.82 29.24 36.53
C SER A 113 9.01 30.22 36.57
N GLN A 114 9.54 30.63 35.41
CA GLN A 114 10.65 31.60 35.33
C GLN A 114 10.20 33.04 35.60
N TYR A 115 8.96 33.40 35.24
CA TYR A 115 8.41 34.73 35.52
C TYR A 115 8.02 34.90 37.00
N GLN A 116 7.51 33.86 37.67
CA GLN A 116 7.18 33.97 39.11
C GLN A 116 8.40 34.10 40.04
N LYS A 117 9.61 33.72 39.59
CA LYS A 117 10.85 33.87 40.37
C LYS A 117 11.55 35.22 40.17
N SER A 118 11.19 35.97 39.13
CA SER A 118 11.77 37.30 38.86
C SER A 118 11.04 38.45 39.55
N ASP A 119 9.79 38.24 39.97
CA ASP A 119 8.97 39.23 40.69
C ASP A 119 9.15 39.21 42.24
N MET A 120 10.06 38.39 42.76
CA MET A 120 10.38 38.28 44.20
C MET A 120 11.81 38.72 44.57
N ALA A 121 12.50 39.45 43.69
CA ALA A 121 13.85 39.97 43.92
C ALA A 121 13.86 41.48 44.16
#